data_AF-A0A818UVX3-F1
#
_entry.id   AF-A0A818UVX3-F1
#
_cell.length_a   1.000
_cell.length_b   1.000
_cell.length_c   1.000
_cell.angle_alpha   90.00
_cell.angle_beta   90.00
_cell.angle_gamma   90.00
#
_symmetry.space_group_name_H-M   'P 1'
#
loop_
_entity.id
_entity.type
_entity.pdbx_description
1 polymer ?
#
loop_
_entity_poly.entity_id
_entity_poly.type
_entity_poly.pdbx_seq_one_letter_code
_entity_poly.pdbx_strand_id
1 'polypeptide(L)'
;MFPEKTTQKRCFFHFSQAVYKNVQSLGLSSTYLDNIMIRSVIRQMMALALVPEQYVPSLFVNLGQELNDSESAELSDLFKYFNDYWMRQISV
;
A
#
# COMPACT_ATOMS: atom_id res chain seq x y z
N MET A 1 31.59 -20.96 -7.36
CA MET A 1 30.67 -20.60 -8.47
C MET A 1 29.34 -20.24 -7.83
N PHE A 2 29.05 -18.95 -7.64
CA PHE A 2 27.73 -18.47 -7.20
C PHE A 2 26.87 -18.28 -8.45
N PRO A 3 25.59 -18.69 -8.43
CA PRO A 3 24.72 -18.50 -9.59
C PRO A 3 24.50 -17.00 -9.83
N GLU A 4 24.26 -16.67 -11.09
CA GLU A 4 24.14 -15.31 -11.59
C GLU A 4 23.26 -14.43 -10.69
N LYS A 5 23.72 -13.20 -10.49
CA LYS A 5 23.06 -12.16 -9.70
C LYS A 5 21.63 -11.98 -10.21
N THR A 6 20.67 -12.64 -9.59
CA THR A 6 19.25 -12.37 -9.80
C THR A 6 19.01 -10.95 -9.33
N THR A 7 18.79 -10.04 -10.28
CA THR A 7 18.45 -8.65 -10.00
C THR A 7 17.10 -8.62 -9.30
N GLN A 8 17.10 -8.75 -7.97
CA GLN A 8 15.89 -8.66 -7.16
C GLN A 8 15.37 -7.22 -7.28
N LYS A 9 14.41 -6.99 -8.19
CA LYS A 9 14.01 -5.62 -8.54
C LYS A 9 13.35 -4.89 -7.37
N ARG A 10 12.51 -5.57 -6.56
CA ARG A 10 11.90 -5.07 -5.32
C ARG A 10 11.52 -6.26 -4.42
N CYS A 11 11.68 -6.15 -3.11
CA CYS A 11 11.31 -7.20 -2.15
C CYS A 11 9.97 -6.86 -1.47
N PHE A 12 8.99 -7.78 -1.51
CA PHE A 12 7.68 -7.59 -0.89
C PHE A 12 7.77 -7.19 0.58
N PHE A 13 8.64 -7.85 1.35
CA PHE A 13 8.84 -7.56 2.77
C PHE A 13 9.22 -6.09 3.03
N HIS A 14 10.24 -5.58 2.32
CA HIS A 14 10.69 -4.19 2.50
C HIS A 14 9.65 -3.18 2.02
N PHE A 15 8.90 -3.51 0.97
CA PHE A 15 7.77 -2.71 0.51
C PHE A 15 6.67 -2.63 1.57
N SER A 16 6.19 -3.76 2.09
CA SER A 16 5.19 -3.80 3.16
C SER A 16 5.67 -3.06 4.41
N GLN A 17 6.94 -3.20 4.76
CA GLN A 17 7.55 -2.47 5.89
C GLN A 17 7.54 -0.95 5.64
N ALA A 18 7.82 -0.49 4.42
CA ALA A 18 7.80 0.93 4.08
C ALA A 18 6.38 1.52 4.16
N VAL A 19 5.37 0.79 3.65
CA VAL A 19 3.96 1.19 3.79
C VAL A 19 3.57 1.26 5.27
N TYR A 20 3.90 0.24 6.06
CA TYR A 20 3.56 0.22 7.49
C TYR A 20 4.28 1.31 8.29
N LYS A 21 5.52 1.64 7.97
CA LYS A 21 6.22 2.81 8.56
C LYS A 21 5.50 4.12 8.26
N ASN A 22 4.96 4.28 7.05
CA ASN A 22 4.18 5.47 6.72
C ASN A 22 2.87 5.54 7.51
N VAL A 23 2.15 4.41 7.65
CA VAL A 23 0.98 4.28 8.55
C VAL A 23 1.33 4.73 9.97
N GLN A 24 2.47 4.28 10.50
CA GLN A 24 2.94 4.70 11.82
C GLN A 24 3.24 6.21 11.88
N SER A 25 3.92 6.76 10.87
CA SER A 25 4.27 8.18 10.82
C SER A 25 3.08 9.12 10.74
N LEU A 26 1.96 8.63 10.18
CA LEU A 26 0.69 9.35 10.09
C LEU A 26 -0.17 9.18 11.36
N GLY A 27 0.32 8.53 12.42
CA GLY A 27 -0.44 8.33 13.65
C GLY A 27 -1.55 7.27 13.56
N LEU A 28 -1.64 6.54 12.44
CA LEU A 28 -2.68 5.52 12.20
C LEU A 28 -2.44 4.20 12.94
N SER A 29 -1.43 4.10 13.81
CA SER A 29 -1.07 2.84 14.49
C SER A 29 -2.21 2.26 15.31
N SER A 30 -2.89 3.09 16.13
CA SER A 30 -4.03 2.64 16.93
C SER A 30 -5.22 2.30 16.03
N THR A 31 -5.53 3.15 15.07
CA THR A 31 -6.60 2.92 14.07
C THR A 31 -6.40 1.59 13.32
N TYR A 32 -5.17 1.27 12.93
CA TYR A 32 -4.82 0.00 12.30
C TYR A 32 -5.06 -1.21 13.22
N LEU A 33 -4.88 -1.07 14.53
CA LEU A 33 -5.10 -2.17 15.48
C LEU A 33 -6.60 -2.34 15.80
N ASP A 34 -7.30 -1.22 15.98
CA ASP A 34 -8.65 -1.19 16.53
C ASP A 34 -9.75 -1.25 15.46
N ASN A 35 -9.48 -0.75 14.25
CA ASN A 35 -10.44 -0.77 13.14
C ASN A 35 -10.09 -1.87 12.13
N ILE A 36 -10.92 -2.92 12.12
CA ILE A 36 -10.75 -4.09 11.24
C ILE A 36 -10.83 -3.72 9.76
N MET A 37 -11.72 -2.78 9.40
CA MET A 37 -11.94 -2.37 8.02
C MET A 37 -10.70 -1.62 7.50
N ILE A 38 -10.21 -0.63 8.24
CA ILE A 38 -8.98 0.12 7.89
C ILE A 38 -7.78 -0.82 7.84
N ARG A 39 -7.64 -1.74 8.80
CA ARG A 39 -6.58 -2.76 8.79
C ARG A 39 -6.64 -3.62 7.52
N SER A 40 -7.84 -4.01 7.10
CA SER A 40 -8.06 -4.79 5.88
C SER A 40 -7.60 -4.00 4.66
N VAL A 41 -8.05 -2.76 4.50
CA VAL A 41 -7.68 -1.90 3.38
C VAL A 41 -6.17 -1.68 3.31
N ILE A 42 -5.51 -1.39 4.43
CA ILE A 42 -4.04 -1.22 4.47
C ILE A 42 -3.31 -2.52 4.08
N ARG A 43 -3.81 -3.69 4.49
CA ARG A 43 -3.22 -4.98 4.10
C ARG A 43 -3.45 -5.29 2.62
N GLN A 44 -4.63 -4.98 2.09
CA GLN A 44 -4.93 -5.13 0.66
C GLN A 44 -4.09 -4.18 -0.19
N MET A 45 -3.87 -2.95 0.27
CA MET A 45 -2.96 -1.99 -0.36
C MET A 45 -1.53 -2.55 -0.45
N MET A 46 -1.05 -3.23 0.59
CA MET A 46 0.22 -3.97 0.52
C MET A 46 0.14 -5.19 -0.43
N ALA A 47 -0.99 -5.89 -0.49
CA ALA A 47 -1.16 -7.03 -1.40
C ALA A 47 -1.18 -6.63 -2.89
N LEU A 48 -1.37 -5.35 -3.23
CA LEU A 48 -1.27 -4.86 -4.61
C LEU A 48 0.09 -5.16 -5.28
N ALA A 49 1.16 -5.34 -4.51
CA ALA A 49 2.45 -5.76 -5.07
C ALA A 49 2.46 -7.21 -5.57
N LEU A 50 1.42 -8.00 -5.28
CA LEU A 50 1.30 -9.42 -5.63
C LEU A 50 0.30 -9.69 -6.75
N VAL A 51 -0.46 -8.68 -7.18
CA VAL A 51 -1.42 -8.80 -8.28
C VAL A 51 -0.78 -8.39 -9.61
N PRO A 52 -1.25 -8.90 -10.77
CA PRO A 52 -0.75 -8.44 -12.06
C PRO A 52 -0.93 -6.94 -12.25
N GLU A 53 0.10 -6.26 -12.78
CA GLU A 53 0.18 -4.79 -12.85
C GLU A 53 -1.05 -4.13 -13.50
N GLN A 54 -1.61 -4.77 -14.54
CA GLN A 54 -2.82 -4.30 -15.25
C GLN A 54 -4.06 -4.14 -14.35
N TYR A 55 -4.13 -4.82 -13.20
CA TYR A 55 -5.25 -4.74 -12.26
C TYR A 55 -4.98 -3.79 -11.10
N VAL A 56 -3.73 -3.36 -10.89
CA VAL A 56 -3.35 -2.55 -9.73
C VAL A 56 -4.09 -1.20 -9.68
N PRO A 57 -4.21 -0.43 -10.79
CA PRO A 57 -4.92 0.86 -10.76
C PRO A 57 -6.38 0.74 -10.35
N SER A 58 -7.12 -0.23 -10.91
CA SER A 58 -8.54 -0.41 -10.59
C SER A 58 -8.75 -0.88 -9.16
N LEU A 59 -7.93 -1.83 -8.69
CA LEU A 59 -7.99 -2.31 -7.31
C LEU A 59 -7.64 -1.20 -6.31
N PHE A 60 -6.65 -0.36 -6.60
CA PHE A 60 -6.31 0.78 -5.74
C PHE A 60 -7.45 1.79 -5.62
N VAL A 61 -8.15 2.10 -6.71
CA VAL A 61 -9.34 2.97 -6.68
C VAL A 61 -10.46 2.34 -5.85
N ASN A 62 -10.71 1.04 -6.02
CA ASN A 62 -11.75 0.34 -5.25
C ASN A 62 -11.45 0.37 -3.74
N LEU A 63 -10.18 0.20 -3.33
CA LEU A 63 -9.78 0.30 -1.93
C LEU A 63 -10.06 1.69 -1.34
N GLY A 64 -9.94 2.75 -2.13
CA GLY A 64 -10.30 4.11 -1.70
C GLY A 64 -11.80 4.30 -1.56
N GLN A 65 -12.61 3.61 -2.38
CA GLN A 65 -14.08 3.67 -2.33
C GLN A 65 -14.69 2.82 -1.20
N GLU A 66 -13.98 1.79 -0.74
CA GLU A 66 -14.36 1.03 0.47
C GLU A 66 -14.31 1.90 1.73
N LEU A 67 -13.57 3.00 1.68
CA LEU A 67 -13.49 4.01 2.73
C LEU A 67 -14.55 5.08 2.48
N ASN A 68 -15.33 5.44 3.51
CA ASN A 68 -16.35 6.49 3.38
C ASN A 68 -15.68 7.88 3.30
N ASP A 69 -16.35 8.87 2.68
CA ASP A 69 -15.89 10.27 2.61
C ASP A 69 -15.63 10.93 3.99
N SER A 70 -16.12 10.32 5.08
CA SER A 70 -15.93 10.78 6.46
C SER A 70 -14.63 10.29 7.12
N GLU A 71 -13.74 9.64 6.39
CA GLU A 71 -12.48 9.13 6.94
C GLU A 71 -11.45 10.23 7.22
N SER A 72 -10.50 9.92 8.11
CA SER A 72 -9.59 10.90 8.68
C SER A 72 -8.60 11.44 7.63
N ALA A 73 -8.09 12.66 7.84
CA ALA A 73 -7.12 13.30 6.95
C ALA A 73 -5.86 12.44 6.76
N GLU A 74 -5.47 11.70 7.81
CA GLU A 74 -4.33 10.79 7.81
C GLU A 74 -4.51 9.62 6.84
N LEU A 75 -5.74 9.12 6.63
CA LEU A 75 -6.00 8.04 5.66
C LEU A 75 -5.92 8.59 4.23
N SER A 76 -6.43 9.80 4.02
CA SER A 76 -6.24 10.50 2.73
C SER A 76 -4.76 10.71 2.42
N ASP A 77 -3.96 11.10 3.42
CA ASP A 77 -2.51 11.27 3.28
C ASP A 77 -1.78 9.95 2.98
N LEU A 78 -2.24 8.84 3.56
CA LEU A 78 -1.71 7.51 3.25
C LEU A 78 -1.96 7.13 1.79
N PHE A 79 -3.19 7.31 1.29
CA PHE A 79 -3.52 7.03 -0.12
C PHE A 79 -2.75 7.95 -1.07
N LYS A 80 -2.61 9.22 -0.72
CA LYS A 80 -1.79 10.17 -1.48
C LYS A 80 -0.34 9.73 -1.55
N TYR A 81 0.27 9.40 -0.41
CA TYR A 81 1.62 8.83 -0.34
C TYR A 81 1.73 7.59 -1.23
N PHE A 82 0.76 6.66 -1.12
CA PHE A 82 0.82 5.42 -1.87
C PHE A 82 0.79 5.67 -3.39
N ASN A 83 -0.12 6.53 -3.82
CA ASN A 83 -0.24 6.96 -5.20
C ASN A 83 1.06 7.60 -5.72
N ASP A 84 1.60 8.56 -4.99
CA ASP A 84 2.71 9.38 -5.46
C ASP A 84 4.04 8.62 -5.52
N TYR A 85 4.28 7.68 -4.60
CA TYR A 85 5.55 6.96 -4.51
C TYR A 85 5.53 5.59 -5.18
N TRP A 86 4.40 4.86 -5.16
CA TRP A 86 4.34 3.47 -5.63
C TRP A 86 3.55 3.33 -6.93
N MET A 87 2.35 3.90 -7.02
CA MET A 87 1.49 3.74 -8.21
C MET A 87 2.12 4.34 -9.47
N ARG A 88 2.78 5.50 -9.35
CA ARG A 88 3.47 6.16 -10.48
C ARG A 88 4.65 5.37 -11.05
N GLN A 89 5.12 4.33 -10.37
CA GLN A 89 6.20 3.47 -10.86
C GLN A 89 5.72 2.26 -11.66
N ILE A 90 4.40 2.05 -11.74
CA ILE A 90 3.80 0.99 -12.55
C ILE A 90 3.85 1.47 -14.00
N SER A 91 4.50 0.69 -14.87
CA SER A 91 4.62 1.02 -16.29
C SER A 91 3.28 0.68 -16.94
N VAL A 92 2.58 1.69 -17.46
CA VAL A 92 1.37 1.51 -18.29
C VAL A 92 1.78 1.17 -19.71
#